data_AF-A0A9D5XKV8-F1
#
_entry.id   AF-A0A9D5XKV8-F1
#
_cell.length_a   1.000
_cell.length_b   1.000
_cell.length_c   1.000
_cell.angle_alpha   90.00
_cell.angle_beta   90.00
_cell.angle_gamma   90.00
#
_symmetry.space_group_name_H-M   'P 1'
#
loop_
_entity.id
_entity.type
_entity.pdbx_description
1 polymer ?
#
loop_
_entity_poly.entity_id
_entity_poly.type
_entity_poly.pdbx_seq_one_letter_code
_entity_poly.pdbx_strand_id
1 'polypeptide(L)'
;MAFAVNLQQLPAVDHIAELQLLDAQGQVTASIANQPGKAGSVRVYAALAAQYGCINVAAAQQGLQWFAEHTEAARAHPGSHPNIDRLFAIIANGQTLQVRLLPQPQSANGGSQAAST
;
A
#
# COMPACT_ATOMS: atom_id res chain seq x y z
N MET A 1 -8.45 -16.78 -6.35
CA MET A 1 -7.28 -17.11 -5.51
C MET A 1 -7.45 -16.44 -4.16
N ALA A 2 -6.99 -17.05 -3.07
CA ALA A 2 -7.08 -16.46 -1.74
C ALA A 2 -6.10 -15.29 -1.58
N PHE A 3 -6.39 -14.34 -0.68
CA PHE A 3 -5.57 -13.16 -0.43
C PHE A 3 -4.11 -13.50 -0.15
N ALA A 4 -3.86 -14.49 0.72
CA ALA A 4 -2.51 -14.94 1.05
C ALA A 4 -1.73 -15.46 -0.17
N VAL A 5 -2.40 -16.14 -1.11
CA VAL A 5 -1.80 -16.64 -2.35
C VAL A 5 -1.47 -15.48 -3.29
N ASN A 6 -2.38 -14.51 -3.43
CA ASN A 6 -2.12 -13.30 -4.22
C ASN A 6 -0.90 -12.55 -3.67
N LEU A 7 -0.79 -12.38 -2.35
CA LEU A 7 0.33 -11.69 -1.73
C LEU A 7 1.68 -12.33 -2.08
N GLN A 8 1.80 -13.65 -2.14
CA GLN A 8 3.06 -14.34 -2.44
C GLN A 8 3.62 -13.98 -3.83
N GLN A 9 2.76 -13.54 -4.76
CA GLN A 9 3.15 -13.18 -6.12
C GLN A 9 3.56 -11.70 -6.27
N LEU A 10 3.26 -10.86 -5.27
CA LEU A 10 3.58 -9.43 -5.31
C LEU A 10 5.04 -9.17 -4.84
N PRO A 11 5.69 -8.07 -5.22
CA PRO A 11 7.00 -7.72 -4.69
C PRO A 11 7.01 -7.61 -3.15
N ALA A 12 8.13 -7.93 -2.52
CA ALA A 12 8.29 -7.78 -1.07
C ALA A 12 8.44 -6.29 -0.69
N VAL A 13 7.99 -5.92 0.51
CA VAL A 13 7.91 -4.53 0.98
C VAL A 13 8.68 -4.28 2.29
N ASP A 14 9.59 -5.17 2.68
CA ASP A 14 10.34 -5.08 3.94
C ASP A 14 11.16 -3.79 4.06
N HIS A 15 11.55 -3.20 2.92
CA HIS A 15 12.28 -1.93 2.85
C HIS A 15 11.39 -0.69 3.04
N ILE A 16 10.06 -0.84 3.11
CA ILE A 16 9.10 0.25 3.24
C ILE A 16 8.67 0.35 4.71
N ALA A 17 8.74 1.56 5.30
CA ALA A 17 8.17 1.86 6.60
C ALA A 17 6.70 2.26 6.52
N GLU A 18 6.34 3.07 5.54
CA GLU A 18 4.98 3.60 5.36
C GLU A 18 4.69 3.85 3.88
N LEU A 19 3.44 3.61 3.50
CA LEU A 19 2.90 4.01 2.21
C LEU A 19 1.92 5.18 2.41
N GLN A 20 2.17 6.29 1.74
CA GLN A 20 1.29 7.46 1.74
C GLN A 20 0.52 7.55 0.42
N LEU A 21 -0.76 7.89 0.51
CA LEU A 21 -1.62 8.19 -0.62
C LEU A 21 -1.85 9.70 -0.68
N LEU A 22 -1.70 10.28 -1.86
CA LEU A 22 -1.80 11.71 -2.08
C LEU A 22 -2.86 12.02 -3.12
N ASP A 23 -3.64 13.08 -2.90
CA ASP A 23 -4.60 13.57 -3.89
C ASP A 23 -3.93 14.35 -5.04
N ALA A 24 -4.77 14.91 -5.92
CA ALA A 24 -4.31 15.70 -7.06
C ALA A 24 -3.58 17.00 -6.67
N GLN A 25 -3.78 17.47 -5.44
CA GLN A 25 -3.11 18.64 -4.87
C GLN A 25 -1.79 18.27 -4.18
N GLY A 26 -1.47 16.98 -4.11
CA GLY A 26 -0.28 16.47 -3.41
C GLY A 26 -0.45 16.44 -1.89
N GLN A 27 -1.67 16.54 -1.38
CA GLN A 27 -1.96 16.40 0.04
C GLN A 27 -2.06 14.92 0.42
N VAL A 28 -1.43 14.52 1.52
CA VAL A 28 -1.57 13.17 2.05
C VAL A 28 -2.99 12.97 2.57
N THR A 29 -3.72 12.04 1.96
CA THR A 29 -5.10 11.69 2.32
C THR A 29 -5.19 10.42 3.17
N ALA A 30 -4.17 9.57 3.12
CA ALA A 30 -4.03 8.40 3.98
C ALA A 30 -2.58 7.92 4.08
N SER A 31 -2.26 7.31 5.23
CA SER A 31 -1.01 6.60 5.46
C SER A 31 -1.28 5.16 5.90
N ILE A 32 -0.48 4.21 5.39
CA ILE A 32 -0.50 2.81 5.75
C ILE A 32 0.88 2.42 6.27
N ALA A 33 1.02 2.36 7.59
CA ALA A 33 2.24 1.88 8.23
C ALA A 33 2.47 0.39 7.91
N ASN A 34 3.69 0.03 7.55
CA ASN A 34 4.09 -1.36 7.32
C ASN A 34 4.34 -2.06 8.65
N GLN A 35 3.27 -2.58 9.24
CA GLN A 35 3.23 -3.23 10.54
C GLN A 35 2.39 -4.53 10.46
N PRO A 36 2.53 -5.46 11.42
CA PRO A 36 1.68 -6.64 11.50
C PRO A 36 0.18 -6.27 11.39
N GLY A 37 -0.56 -7.01 10.56
CA GLY A 37 -1.96 -6.73 10.26
C GLY A 37 -2.21 -5.69 9.14
N LYS A 38 -1.23 -4.84 8.79
CA LYS A 38 -1.33 -3.85 7.70
C LYS A 38 -0.39 -4.13 6.52
N ALA A 39 0.66 -4.92 6.73
CA ALA A 39 1.67 -5.25 5.72
C ALA A 39 1.09 -5.76 4.38
N GLY A 40 0.02 -6.56 4.44
CA GLY A 40 -0.67 -7.02 3.23
C GLY A 40 -1.25 -5.89 2.38
N SER A 41 -1.83 -4.86 3.02
CA SER A 41 -2.32 -3.67 2.30
C SER A 41 -1.17 -2.85 1.72
N VAL A 42 -0.07 -2.69 2.44
CA VAL A 42 1.12 -2.00 1.91
C VAL A 42 1.63 -2.69 0.65
N ARG A 43 1.72 -4.03 0.68
CA ARG A 43 2.17 -4.84 -0.46
C ARG A 43 1.26 -4.69 -1.68
N VAL A 44 -0.06 -4.75 -1.48
CA VAL A 44 -1.04 -4.53 -2.56
C VAL A 44 -0.90 -3.13 -3.17
N TYR A 45 -0.95 -2.08 -2.35
CA TYR A 45 -0.90 -0.71 -2.84
C TYR A 45 0.44 -0.36 -3.50
N ALA A 46 1.56 -0.86 -2.98
CA ALA A 46 2.87 -0.67 -3.60
C ALA A 46 2.96 -1.36 -4.97
N ALA A 47 2.46 -2.59 -5.09
CA ALA A 47 2.43 -3.32 -6.35
C ALA A 47 1.53 -2.64 -7.39
N LEU A 48 0.36 -2.14 -6.98
CA LEU A 48 -0.54 -1.37 -7.84
C LEU A 48 0.14 -0.10 -8.35
N ALA A 49 0.79 0.65 -7.46
CA ALA A 49 1.52 1.86 -7.86
C ALA A 49 2.66 1.54 -8.83
N ALA A 50 3.41 0.46 -8.60
CA ALA A 50 4.48 0.03 -9.50
C ALA A 50 3.95 -0.38 -10.89
N GLN A 51 2.79 -1.02 -10.95
CA GLN A 51 2.19 -1.49 -12.21
C GLN A 51 1.49 -0.38 -13.00
N TYR A 52 0.76 0.52 -12.32
CA TYR A 52 -0.11 1.51 -12.95
C TYR A 52 0.42 2.95 -12.84
N GLY A 53 1.50 3.18 -12.11
CA GLY A 53 2.06 4.50 -11.79
C GLY A 53 1.28 5.28 -10.71
N CYS A 54 0.03 4.91 -10.44
CA CYS A 54 -0.86 5.55 -9.48
C CYS A 54 -1.98 4.59 -9.07
N ILE A 55 -2.83 4.99 -8.13
CA ILE A 55 -4.08 4.28 -7.82
C ILE A 55 -5.23 4.97 -8.57
N ASN A 56 -5.42 4.58 -9.82
CA ASN A 56 -6.57 4.97 -10.65
C ASN A 56 -7.66 3.87 -10.64
N VAL A 57 -8.73 4.03 -11.43
CA VAL A 57 -9.84 3.05 -11.51
C VAL A 57 -9.36 1.64 -11.87
N ALA A 58 -8.46 1.51 -12.85
CA ALA A 58 -7.94 0.20 -13.26
C ALA A 58 -7.10 -0.46 -12.16
N ALA A 59 -6.24 0.31 -11.49
CA ALA A 59 -5.49 -0.15 -10.32
C ALA A 59 -6.43 -0.57 -9.18
N ALA A 60 -7.49 0.21 -8.93
CA ALA A 60 -8.45 -0.11 -7.88
C ALA A 60 -9.22 -1.41 -8.17
N GLN A 61 -9.64 -1.64 -9.41
CA GLN A 61 -10.28 -2.90 -9.82
C GLN A 61 -9.36 -4.10 -9.63
N GLN A 62 -8.08 -3.96 -10.01
CA GLN A 62 -7.08 -5.01 -9.77
C GLN A 62 -6.83 -5.24 -8.28
N GLY A 63 -6.78 -4.16 -7.50
CA GLY A 63 -6.61 -4.21 -6.05
C GLY A 63 -7.71 -4.99 -5.36
N LEU A 64 -8.98 -4.79 -5.76
CA LEU A 64 -10.11 -5.58 -5.26
C LEU A 64 -9.94 -7.07 -5.58
N GLN A 65 -9.47 -7.42 -6.78
CA GLN A 65 -9.19 -8.82 -7.11
C GLN A 65 -8.06 -9.41 -6.24
N TRP A 66 -7.02 -8.62 -5.95
CA TRP A 66 -5.92 -9.05 -5.10
C TRP A 66 -6.32 -9.18 -3.64
N PHE A 67 -7.20 -8.33 -3.12
CA PHE A 67 -7.77 -8.45 -1.77
C PHE A 67 -8.72 -9.65 -1.61
N ALA A 68 -9.21 -10.22 -2.71
CA ALA A 68 -9.91 -11.51 -2.76
C ALA A 68 -11.06 -11.62 -1.75
N GLU A 69 -11.04 -12.60 -0.85
CA GLU A 69 -12.09 -12.83 0.14
C GLU A 69 -12.38 -11.62 1.05
N HIS A 70 -11.41 -10.71 1.24
CA HIS A 70 -11.63 -9.49 2.01
C HIS A 70 -12.47 -8.45 1.27
N THR A 71 -12.53 -8.50 -0.06
CA THR A 71 -13.35 -7.59 -0.85
C THR A 71 -14.84 -7.81 -0.60
N GLU A 72 -15.29 -9.05 -0.53
CA GLU A 72 -16.69 -9.35 -0.24
C GLU A 72 -17.05 -9.00 1.22
N ALA A 73 -16.14 -9.22 2.17
CA ALA A 73 -16.32 -8.78 3.55
C ALA A 73 -16.50 -7.25 3.65
N ALA A 74 -15.66 -6.49 2.95
CA ALA A 74 -15.77 -5.02 2.90
C ALA A 74 -17.07 -4.56 2.23
N ARG A 75 -17.49 -5.22 1.14
CA ARG A 75 -18.75 -4.93 0.44
C ARG A 75 -19.97 -5.15 1.34
N ALA A 76 -19.97 -6.23 2.13
CA ALA A 76 -21.05 -6.54 3.06
C ALA A 76 -21.10 -5.60 4.27
N HIS A 77 -19.95 -5.03 4.66
CA HIS A 77 -19.82 -4.17 5.83
C HIS A 77 -19.02 -2.89 5.50
N PRO A 78 -19.61 -1.91 4.79
CA PRO A 78 -18.92 -0.67 4.42
C PRO A 78 -18.30 0.04 5.63
N GLY A 79 -17.03 0.45 5.49
CA GLY A 79 -16.26 1.12 6.55
C GLY A 79 -15.45 0.19 7.46
N SER A 80 -15.60 -1.13 7.32
CA SER A 80 -14.83 -2.12 8.10
C SER A 80 -13.42 -2.36 7.57
N HIS A 81 -13.14 -1.99 6.32
CA HIS A 81 -11.87 -2.26 5.64
C HIS A 81 -11.40 -0.99 4.92
N PRO A 82 -10.84 0.01 5.62
CA PRO A 82 -10.61 1.34 5.07
C PRO A 82 -9.75 1.35 3.79
N ASN A 83 -8.85 0.37 3.63
CA ASN A 83 -8.04 0.23 2.43
C ASN A 83 -8.80 -0.36 1.23
N ILE A 84 -9.81 -1.19 1.46
CA ILE A 84 -10.67 -1.75 0.40
C ILE A 84 -11.80 -0.77 0.08
N ASP A 85 -12.40 -0.17 1.12
CA ASP A 85 -13.41 0.89 0.99
C ASP A 85 -12.92 2.04 0.10
N ARG A 86 -11.64 2.42 0.25
CA ARG A 86 -10.99 3.42 -0.61
C ARG A 86 -10.97 3.02 -2.08
N LEU A 87 -10.71 1.75 -2.39
CA LEU A 87 -10.70 1.28 -3.78
C LEU A 87 -12.11 1.34 -4.39
N PHE A 88 -13.15 0.99 -3.62
CA PHE A 88 -14.53 1.19 -4.06
C PHE A 88 -14.84 2.66 -4.33
N ALA A 89 -14.42 3.57 -3.45
CA ALA A 89 -14.60 5.00 -3.65
C ALA A 89 -13.94 5.50 -4.94
N ILE A 90 -12.67 5.12 -5.18
CA ILE A 90 -11.93 5.45 -6.41
C ILE A 90 -12.66 4.99 -7.67
N ILE A 91 -13.20 3.76 -7.66
CA ILE A 91 -13.98 3.24 -8.79
C ILE A 91 -15.26 4.06 -8.99
N ALA A 92 -15.95 4.41 -7.90
CA ALA A 92 -17.21 5.13 -7.96
C ALA A 92 -17.07 6.60 -8.42
N ASN A 93 -15.98 7.26 -8.04
CA ASN A 93 -15.80 8.70 -8.28
C ASN A 93 -14.75 9.04 -9.36
N GLY A 94 -14.04 8.04 -9.89
CA GLY A 94 -13.02 8.22 -10.92
C GLY A 94 -11.77 8.96 -10.44
N GLN A 95 -11.56 9.08 -9.13
CA GLN A 95 -10.39 9.74 -8.57
C GLN A 95 -9.11 8.95 -8.86
N THR A 96 -7.97 9.63 -8.78
CA THR A 96 -6.65 9.03 -8.84
C THR A 96 -5.85 9.50 -7.65
N LEU A 97 -5.16 8.56 -6.98
CA LEU A 97 -4.23 8.87 -5.90
C LEU A 97 -2.80 8.56 -6.32
N GLN A 98 -1.89 9.47 -5.99
CA GLN A 98 -0.45 9.22 -6.08
C GLN A 98 0.02 8.42 -4.87
N VAL A 99 1.11 7.68 -5.05
CA VAL A 99 1.71 6.87 -3.98
C VAL A 99 3.12 7.37 -3.67
N ARG A 100 3.40 7.61 -2.39
CA ARG A 100 4.75 7.87 -1.89
C ARG A 100 5.14 6.78 -0.91
N LEU A 101 6.29 6.16 -1.14
CA LEU A 101 6.84 5.14 -0.26
C LEU A 101 7.90 5.77 0.63
N LEU A 102 7.75 5.63 1.94
CA LEU A 102 8.75 6.03 2.92
C LEU A 102 9.61 4.82 3.27
N PRO A 103 10.95 4.89 3.14
CA PRO A 103 11.82 3.77 3.42
C PRO A 103 11.90 3.47 4.93
N GLN A 104 12.24 2.23 5.29
CA GLN A 104 12.69 1.91 6.65
C GLN A 104 13.89 2.79 7.02
N PRO A 105 13.96 3.29 8.27
CA PRO A 105 15.14 4.00 8.72
C PRO A 105 16.34 3.05 8.58
N GLN A 106 17.37 3.51 7.89
CA GLN A 106 18.62 2.78 7.81
C GLN A 106 19.17 2.66 9.23
N SER A 107 19.38 1.43 9.72
CA SER A 107 20.09 1.22 10.98
C SER A 107 21.44 1.95 10.88
N ALA A 108 21.64 2.97 11.69
CA ALA A 108 22.85 3.77 11.71
C ALA A 108 24.03 2.89 12.16
N ASN A 109 24.68 2.19 11.23
CA ASN A 109 25.93 1.51 11.50
C ASN A 109 27.09 2.45 11.13
N GLY A 110 27.27 3.48 11.95
CA GLY A 110 28.43 4.36 11.91
C GLY A 110 29.61 3.65 12.56
N GLY A 111 30.41 2.97 11.74
CA GLY A 111 31.68 2.38 12.16
C GLY A 111 32.58 3.45 12.79
N SER A 112 32.96 3.22 14.04
CA SER A 112 34.02 3.98 14.71
C SER A 112 35.34 3.58 14.04
N GLN A 113 35.79 4.35 13.06
CA GLN A 113 37.19 4.34 12.68
C GLN A 113 37.95 5.15 13.74
N ALA A 114 38.43 4.44 14.75
CA ALA A 114 39.48 4.95 15.61
C ALA A 114 40.75 5.10 14.75
N ALA A 115 41.06 6.33 14.37
CA ALA A 115 42.39 6.69 13.93
C ALA A 115 43.32 6.57 15.15
N SER A 116 44.12 5.50 15.18
CA SER A 116 45.24 5.37 16.11
C SER A 116 46.38 6.27 15.64
N THR A 117 46.77 7.19 16.51
CA THR A 117 48.04 7.91 16.52
C THR A 117 49.20 6.97 16.87
#